data_AF-A0A6I1F0T4-F1
#
_entry.id   AF-A0A6I1F0T4-F1
#
_cell.length_a   1.000
_cell.length_b   1.000
_cell.length_c   1.000
_cell.angle_alpha   90.00
_cell.angle_beta   90.00
_cell.angle_gamma   90.00
#
_symmetry.space_group_name_H-M   'P 1'
#
loop_
_entity.id
_entity.type
_entity.pdbx_description
1 polymer ?
#
loop_
_entity_poly.entity_id
_entity_poly.type
_entity_poly.pdbx_seq_one_letter_code
_entity_poly.pdbx_strand_id
1 'polypeptide(L)'
;MLEQLKTAVGYVRFASLEDGGLQRSNAIVNYCTNKGILVEKILDDRESGYSPLVTRNGGCKLIDYVDSGEIDYIILSYLHELSRDNEELYHFLKLLKEKGIELIVLSSINIERSYFENLFKDFADRDFQLPRLERGYLYE
;
A
#
# COMPACT_ATOMS: atom_id res chain seq x y z
N MET A 1 28.48 -10.45 -4.88
CA MET A 1 27.22 -9.97 -5.48
C MET A 1 26.91 -8.65 -4.81
N LEU A 2 26.67 -7.59 -5.59
CA LEU A 2 26.09 -6.37 -5.03
C LEU A 2 24.64 -6.71 -4.69
N GLU A 3 24.23 -6.52 -3.44
CA GLU A 3 22.80 -6.54 -3.11
C GLU A 3 22.13 -5.44 -3.95
N GLN A 4 21.18 -5.83 -4.80
CA GLN A 4 20.35 -4.86 -5.50
C GLN A 4 19.53 -4.11 -4.45
N LEU A 5 19.57 -2.78 -4.52
CA LEU A 5 18.69 -1.94 -3.71
C LEU A 5 17.25 -2.32 -4.04
N LYS A 6 16.46 -2.50 -2.98
CA LYS A 6 15.04 -2.76 -3.12
C LYS A 6 14.31 -1.50 -3.58
N THR A 7 13.31 -1.68 -4.43
CA THR A 7 12.55 -0.58 -5.04
C THR A 7 11.11 -0.57 -4.53
N ALA A 8 10.58 0.62 -4.28
CA ALA A 8 9.22 0.81 -3.80
C ALA A 8 8.45 1.82 -4.64
N VAL A 9 7.14 1.64 -4.70
CA VAL A 9 6.20 2.70 -5.07
C VAL A 9 5.40 3.11 -3.83
N GLY A 10 5.29 4.42 -3.61
CA GLY A 10 4.39 4.98 -2.62
C GLY A 10 3.02 5.24 -3.24
N TYR A 11 1.95 4.99 -2.48
CA TYR A 11 0.59 5.27 -2.92
C TYR A 11 -0.15 6.10 -1.87
N VAL A 12 -0.73 7.22 -2.29
CA VAL A 12 -1.45 8.15 -1.41
C VAL A 12 -2.77 8.55 -2.05
N ARG A 13 -3.86 8.31 -1.32
CA ARG A 13 -5.21 8.75 -1.73
C ARG A 13 -5.63 9.98 -0.95
N PHE A 14 -5.91 11.06 -1.68
CA PHE A 14 -6.42 12.33 -1.19
C PHE A 14 -7.94 12.30 -1.21
N ALA A 15 -8.58 12.11 -0.05
CA ALA A 15 -10.05 12.16 0.04
C ALA A 15 -10.60 13.59 -0.05
N SER A 16 -9.77 14.59 0.27
CA SER A 16 -10.07 16.02 0.14
C SER A 16 -8.79 16.82 -0.16
N LEU A 17 -8.93 18.10 -0.54
CA LEU A 17 -7.79 18.99 -0.81
C LEU A 17 -6.94 19.29 0.43
N GLU A 18 -7.49 19.11 1.63
CA GLU A 18 -6.81 19.39 2.91
C GLU A 18 -6.36 18.12 3.65
N ASP A 19 -6.44 16.95 3.01
CA ASP A 19 -6.42 15.62 3.65
C ASP A 19 -5.03 15.14 4.14
N GLY A 20 -4.09 16.05 4.41
CA GLY A 20 -2.77 15.70 4.91
C GLY A 20 -1.93 14.81 3.97
N GLY A 21 -2.26 14.75 2.68
CA GLY A 21 -1.62 13.82 1.75
C GLY A 21 -0.14 14.14 1.50
N LEU A 22 0.28 15.41 1.59
CA LEU A 22 1.69 15.79 1.55
C LEU A 22 2.47 15.18 2.72
N GLN A 23 1.89 15.22 3.93
CA GLN A 23 2.48 14.64 5.14
C GLN A 23 2.62 13.11 4.98
N ARG A 24 1.61 12.45 4.40
CA ARG A 24 1.66 11.01 4.09
C ARG A 24 2.74 10.67 3.06
N SER A 25 2.83 11.42 1.96
CA SER A 25 3.89 11.25 0.97
C SER A 25 5.28 11.40 1.60
N ASN A 26 5.47 12.41 2.45
CA ASN A 26 6.73 12.60 3.19
C ASN A 26 7.02 11.46 4.16
N ALA A 27 6.02 10.93 4.86
CA ALA A 27 6.17 9.80 5.75
C ALA A 27 6.66 8.54 5.00
N ILE A 28 6.12 8.30 3.80
CA ILE A 28 6.57 7.19 2.93
C ILE A 28 8.03 7.38 2.51
N VAL A 29 8.39 8.57 2.02
CA VAL A 29 9.78 8.87 1.58
C VAL A 29 10.76 8.72 2.75
N ASN A 30 10.41 9.24 3.92
CA ASN A 30 11.23 9.12 5.13
C ASN A 30 11.40 7.66 5.56
N TYR A 31 10.32 6.87 5.53
CA TYR A 31 10.37 5.43 5.82
C TYR A 31 11.36 4.72 4.88
N CYS A 32 11.24 4.95 3.58
CA CYS A 32 12.10 4.32 2.58
C CYS A 32 13.57 4.71 2.75
N THR A 33 13.83 6.00 2.96
CA THR A 33 15.17 6.55 3.19
C THR A 33 15.85 5.89 4.39
N ASN A 34 15.12 5.76 5.50
CA ASN A 34 15.62 5.13 6.72
C ASN A 34 15.85 3.61 6.58
N LYS A 35 15.24 2.97 5.60
CA LYS A 35 15.37 1.53 5.32
C LYS A 35 16.31 1.21 4.16
N GLY A 36 16.88 2.22 3.49
CA GLY A 36 17.69 2.00 2.29
C GLY A 36 16.88 1.47 1.10
N ILE A 37 15.60 1.82 1.02
CA ILE A 37 14.69 1.45 -0.07
C ILE A 37 14.63 2.63 -1.05
N LEU A 38 14.77 2.35 -2.35
CA LEU A 38 14.63 3.34 -3.41
C LEU A 38 13.15 3.60 -3.68
N VAL A 39 12.71 4.86 -3.55
CA VAL A 39 11.36 5.26 -3.97
C VAL A 39 11.39 5.60 -5.45
N GLU A 40 10.76 4.75 -6.27
CA GLU A 40 10.62 4.99 -7.71
C GLU A 40 9.64 6.15 -7.95
N LYS A 41 8.48 6.10 -7.27
CA LYS A 41 7.46 7.14 -7.41
C LYS A 41 6.51 7.20 -6.22
N ILE A 42 5.95 8.38 -5.97
CA ILE A 42 4.74 8.56 -5.17
C ILE A 42 3.56 8.75 -6.14
N LEU A 43 2.55 7.90 -6.02
CA LEU A 43 1.34 7.93 -6.82
C LEU A 43 0.24 8.65 -6.04
N ASP A 44 -0.23 9.75 -6.63
CA ASP A 44 -1.34 10.51 -6.09
C ASP A 44 -2.65 10.04 -6.71
N ASP A 45 -3.61 9.70 -5.86
CA ASP A 45 -4.97 9.36 -6.24
C ASP A 45 -5.97 10.33 -5.60
N ARG A 46 -6.84 10.95 -6.39
CA ARG A 46 -7.84 11.92 -5.91
C ARG A 46 -9.27 11.38 -5.97
N GLU A 47 -9.41 10.10 -6.30
CA GLU A 47 -10.70 9.46 -6.47
C GLU A 47 -11.17 8.76 -5.19
N SER A 48 -12.45 8.43 -5.15
CA SER A 48 -13.07 7.78 -4.00
C SER A 48 -12.51 6.37 -3.79
N GLY A 49 -12.29 5.97 -2.54
CA GLY A 49 -11.92 4.58 -2.23
C GLY A 49 -13.05 3.56 -2.45
N TYR A 50 -14.26 4.01 -2.84
CA TYR A 50 -15.33 3.15 -3.34
C TYR A 50 -15.28 2.95 -4.87
N SER A 51 -14.50 3.75 -5.58
CA SER A 51 -14.27 3.52 -7.00
C SER A 51 -13.26 2.38 -7.16
N PRO A 52 -13.49 1.41 -8.06
CA PRO A 52 -12.54 0.32 -8.29
C PRO A 52 -11.15 0.86 -8.57
N LEU A 53 -10.12 0.26 -7.96
CA LEU A 53 -8.71 0.64 -8.09
C LEU A 53 -8.31 0.81 -9.57
N VAL A 54 -8.74 -0.12 -10.42
CA VAL A 54 -8.46 -0.15 -11.87
C VAL A 54 -9.14 0.97 -12.68
N THR A 55 -10.05 1.73 -12.07
CA THR A 55 -10.70 2.88 -12.73
C THR A 55 -10.08 4.22 -12.32
N ARG A 56 -9.28 4.21 -11.26
CA ARG A 56 -8.70 5.43 -10.69
C ARG A 56 -7.37 5.74 -11.33
N ASN A 57 -7.09 7.01 -11.63
CA ASN A 57 -5.83 7.38 -12.30
C ASN A 57 -4.58 6.92 -11.52
N GLY A 58 -4.58 7.12 -10.19
CA GLY A 58 -3.50 6.64 -9.32
C GLY A 58 -3.47 5.11 -9.23
N GLY A 59 -4.64 4.48 -9.17
CA GLY A 59 -4.77 3.02 -9.14
C GLY A 59 -4.31 2.33 -10.42
N CYS A 60 -4.64 2.83 -11.61
CA CYS A 60 -4.15 2.29 -12.88
C CYS A 60 -2.62 2.28 -12.93
N LYS A 61 -1.99 3.40 -12.54
CA LYS A 61 -0.52 3.49 -12.48
C LYS A 61 0.06 2.50 -11.48
N LEU A 62 -0.62 2.28 -10.34
CA LEU A 62 -0.19 1.29 -9.36
C LEU A 62 -0.22 -0.11 -9.96
N ILE A 63 -1.27 -0.46 -10.70
CA ILE A 63 -1.37 -1.73 -11.41
C ILE A 63 -0.26 -1.87 -12.46
N ASP A 64 0.05 -0.81 -13.21
CA ASP A 64 1.14 -0.83 -14.19
C ASP A 64 2.50 -1.19 -13.53
N TYR A 65 2.79 -0.67 -12.34
CA TYR A 65 3.99 -1.05 -11.56
C TYR A 65 3.95 -2.49 -11.06
N VAL A 66 2.79 -2.97 -10.62
CA VAL A 66 2.61 -4.38 -10.19
C VAL A 66 2.85 -5.32 -11.37
N ASP A 67 2.38 -4.96 -12.56
CA ASP A 67 2.51 -5.78 -13.75
C ASP A 67 3.90 -5.73 -14.37
N SER A 68 4.62 -4.61 -14.26
CA SER A 68 6.00 -4.51 -14.75
C SER A 68 6.98 -5.40 -13.97
N GLY A 69 6.69 -5.67 -12.69
CA GLY A 69 7.56 -6.46 -11.82
C GLY A 69 8.85 -5.72 -11.40
N GLU A 70 8.88 -4.39 -11.56
CA GLU A 70 10.05 -3.54 -11.28
C GLU A 70 10.13 -3.07 -9.81
N ILE A 71 9.09 -3.36 -9.01
CA ILE A 71 9.00 -2.97 -7.61
C ILE A 71 8.98 -4.18 -6.68
N ASP A 72 9.63 -4.04 -5.53
CA ASP A 72 9.58 -5.01 -4.43
C ASP A 72 8.49 -4.65 -3.41
N TYR A 73 8.19 -3.36 -3.27
CA TYR A 73 7.30 -2.85 -2.23
C TYR A 73 6.22 -1.91 -2.76
N ILE A 74 5.02 -2.02 -2.19
CA ILE A 74 4.02 -0.96 -2.20
C ILE A 74 3.93 -0.42 -0.79
N ILE A 75 4.02 0.90 -0.64
CA ILE A 75 4.01 1.56 0.67
C ILE A 75 2.91 2.60 0.70
N LEU A 76 2.09 2.55 1.74
CA LEU A 76 0.96 3.44 1.89
C LEU A 76 0.69 3.76 3.36
N SER A 77 -0.14 4.78 3.60
CA SER A 77 -0.43 5.18 4.98
C SER A 77 -1.51 4.30 5.57
N TYR A 78 -2.62 4.10 4.86
CA TYR A 78 -3.78 3.35 5.38
C TYR A 78 -4.37 2.41 4.34
N LEU A 79 -4.73 1.19 4.74
CA LEU A 79 -5.15 0.15 3.79
C LEU A 79 -6.36 0.55 2.93
N HIS A 80 -7.30 1.29 3.53
CA HIS A 80 -8.50 1.79 2.86
C HIS A 80 -8.23 2.82 1.75
N GLU A 81 -6.97 3.20 1.52
CA GLU A 81 -6.53 3.95 0.35
C GLU A 81 -6.59 3.09 -0.93
N LEU A 82 -6.36 1.77 -0.82
CA LEU A 82 -6.39 0.83 -1.95
C LEU A 82 -7.80 0.42 -2.35
N SER A 83 -8.66 0.12 -1.38
CA SER A 83 -10.09 -0.10 -1.63
C SER A 83 -10.84 -0.12 -0.29
N ARG A 84 -12.12 0.23 -0.33
CA ARG A 84 -13.08 0.00 0.76
C ARG A 84 -13.92 -1.25 0.52
N ASP A 85 -13.80 -1.87 -0.65
CA ASP A 85 -14.43 -3.14 -0.98
C ASP A 85 -13.52 -4.30 -0.57
N ASN A 86 -14.04 -5.19 0.27
CA ASN A 86 -13.26 -6.30 0.82
C ASN A 86 -12.88 -7.34 -0.26
N GLU A 87 -13.76 -7.59 -1.23
CA GLU A 87 -13.49 -8.57 -2.28
C GLU A 87 -12.40 -8.07 -3.23
N GLU A 88 -12.51 -6.82 -3.68
CA GLU A 88 -11.48 -6.17 -4.49
C GLU A 88 -10.13 -6.14 -3.76
N LEU A 89 -10.13 -5.73 -2.49
CA LEU A 89 -8.91 -5.66 -1.68
C LEU A 89 -8.28 -7.05 -1.52
N TYR A 90 -9.05 -8.09 -1.23
CA TYR A 90 -8.56 -9.46 -1.12
C TYR A 90 -7.90 -9.94 -2.42
N HIS A 91 -8.56 -9.73 -3.56
CA HIS A 91 -8.00 -10.11 -4.86
C HIS A 91 -6.71 -9.35 -5.18
N PHE A 92 -6.65 -8.06 -4.85
CA PHE A 92 -5.44 -7.27 -5.04
C PHE A 92 -4.29 -7.76 -4.16
N LEU A 93 -4.54 -8.02 -2.87
CA LEU A 93 -3.51 -8.55 -1.96
C LEU A 93 -3.00 -9.93 -2.39
N LYS A 94 -3.88 -10.78 -2.94
CA LYS A 94 -3.48 -12.06 -3.53
C LYS A 94 -2.57 -11.87 -4.74
N LEU A 95 -2.89 -10.94 -5.63
CA LEU A 95 -2.05 -10.60 -6.77
C LEU A 95 -0.65 -10.14 -6.31
N LEU A 96 -0.55 -9.29 -5.29
CA LEU A 96 0.75 -8.84 -4.76
C LEU A 96 1.58 -10.03 -4.26
N LYS A 97 0.95 -10.95 -3.52
CA LYS A 97 1.60 -12.18 -3.03
C LYS A 97 2.11 -13.06 -4.18
N GLU A 98 1.30 -13.25 -5.22
CA GLU A 98 1.67 -14.02 -6.41
C GLU A 98 2.84 -13.39 -7.18
N LYS A 99 2.94 -12.06 -7.16
CA LYS A 99 4.03 -11.28 -7.79
C LYS A 99 5.27 -11.14 -6.89
N GLY A 100 5.20 -11.58 -5.63
CA GLY A 100 6.29 -11.39 -4.66
C GLY A 100 6.49 -9.94 -4.20
N ILE A 101 5.46 -9.10 -4.33
CA ILE A 101 5.46 -7.69 -3.91
C ILE A 101 4.95 -7.62 -2.46
N GLU A 102 5.70 -6.97 -1.59
CA GLU A 102 5.32 -6.80 -0.18
C GLU A 102 4.60 -5.46 0.02
N LEU A 103 3.41 -5.53 0.65
CA LEU A 103 2.66 -4.34 1.03
C LEU A 103 3.06 -3.89 2.45
N ILE A 104 3.43 -2.62 2.58
CA ILE A 104 3.79 -1.98 3.85
C ILE A 104 2.78 -0.88 4.16
N VAL A 105 2.15 -0.98 5.33
CA VAL A 105 1.16 0.01 5.82
C VAL A 105 1.75 0.73 7.02
N LEU A 106 1.80 2.07 6.96
CA LEU A 106 2.44 2.92 7.98
C LEU A 106 1.51 3.37 9.11
N SER A 107 0.21 3.03 9.10
CA SER A 107 -0.74 3.48 10.14
C SER A 107 -0.61 2.75 11.48
N SER A 108 -1.45 3.14 12.44
CA SER A 108 -1.46 2.55 13.78
C SER A 108 -1.83 1.06 13.74
N ILE A 109 -0.81 0.24 14.01
CA ILE A 109 -0.78 -1.24 13.96
C ILE A 109 -2.06 -1.93 14.47
N ASN A 110 -2.73 -1.40 15.50
CA ASN A 110 -3.85 -2.08 16.14
C ASN A 110 -5.15 -2.08 15.32
N ILE A 111 -5.44 -1.03 14.54
CA ILE A 111 -6.68 -0.93 13.77
C ILE A 111 -6.59 -1.77 12.49
N GLU A 112 -5.46 -1.65 11.78
CA GLU A 112 -5.26 -2.37 10.51
C GLU A 112 -5.16 -3.88 10.72
N ARG A 113 -4.49 -4.34 11.79
CA ARG A 113 -4.33 -5.77 12.05
C ARG A 113 -5.67 -6.47 12.21
N SER A 114 -6.58 -5.88 12.99
CA SER A 114 -7.92 -6.46 13.17
C SER A 114 -8.71 -6.47 11.86
N TYR A 115 -8.57 -5.43 11.03
CA TYR A 115 -9.23 -5.37 9.73
C TYR A 115 -8.72 -6.45 8.79
N PHE A 116 -7.40 -6.64 8.69
CA PHE A 116 -6.79 -7.72 7.92
C PHE A 116 -7.20 -9.11 8.40
N GLU A 117 -7.15 -9.36 9.71
CA GLU A 117 -7.54 -10.64 10.29
C GLU A 117 -9.02 -10.97 9.99
N ASN A 118 -9.91 -9.98 10.00
CA ASN A 118 -11.30 -10.17 9.59
C ASN A 118 -11.42 -10.41 8.08
N LEU A 119 -10.72 -9.63 7.26
CA LEU A 119 -10.71 -9.78 5.81
C LEU A 119 -10.36 -11.21 5.39
N PHE A 120 -9.22 -11.74 5.85
CA PHE A 120 -8.77 -13.09 5.46
C PHE A 120 -9.59 -14.22 6.08
N LYS A 121 -10.18 -13.98 7.27
CA LYS A 121 -11.11 -14.93 7.88
C LYS A 121 -12.38 -15.09 7.04
N ASP A 122 -12.89 -13.99 6.46
CA ASP A 122 -14.09 -14.01 5.63
C ASP A 122 -13.89 -14.80 4.31
N PHE A 123 -12.66 -14.86 3.80
CA PHE A 123 -12.30 -15.63 2.60
C PHE A 123 -11.73 -17.03 2.88
N ALA A 124 -11.69 -17.47 4.15
CA ALA A 124 -11.15 -18.76 4.59
C ALA A 124 -9.68 -19.07 4.16
N ASP A 125 -8.92 -18.05 3.77
CA ASP A 125 -7.50 -18.19 3.39
C ASP A 125 -6.61 -18.06 4.63
N ARG A 126 -6.32 -19.20 5.26
CA ARG A 126 -5.52 -19.27 6.49
C ARG A 126 -4.01 -19.23 6.24
N ASP A 127 -3.58 -19.38 4.99
CA ASP A 127 -2.16 -19.43 4.60
C ASP A 127 -1.67 -18.08 4.07
N PHE A 128 -2.51 -17.04 4.13
CA PHE A 128 -2.13 -15.68 3.78
C PHE A 128 -1.30 -15.03 4.90
N GLN A 129 -0.03 -14.71 4.60
CA GLN A 129 0.78 -13.88 5.49
C GLN A 129 0.31 -12.44 5.39
N LEU A 130 -0.10 -11.86 6.51
CA LEU A 130 -0.57 -10.48 6.56
C LEU A 130 0.51 -9.51 6.06
N PRO A 131 0.12 -8.40 5.41
CA PRO A 131 1.03 -7.32 5.08
C PRO A 131 1.83 -6.85 6.29
N ARG A 132 3.04 -6.37 6.03
CA ARG A 132 3.92 -5.91 7.09
C ARG A 132 3.41 -4.58 7.63
N LEU A 133 2.96 -4.62 8.88
CA LEU A 133 2.51 -3.44 9.61
C LEU A 133 3.70 -2.80 10.31
N GLU A 134 3.99 -1.55 9.97
CA GLU A 134 5.09 -0.78 10.58
C GLU A 134 4.50 0.43 11.27
N ARG A 135 4.99 0.75 12.48
CA ARG A 135 4.62 2.00 13.15
C ARG A 135 5.16 3.15 12.31
N GLY A 136 4.30 3.83 11.58
CA GLY A 136 4.62 5.12 10.99
C GLY A 136 4.70 6.18 12.07
N TYR A 137 5.67 7.09 11.91
CA TYR A 137 5.80 8.33 12.69
C TYR A 137 4.73 9.34 12.28
N LEU A 138 3.45 8.94 12.27
CA LEU A 138 2.37 9.82 11.80
C LEU A 138 1.97 10.90 12.83
N TYR A 139 2.62 10.95 13.99
CA TYR A 139 2.33 11.94 15.04
C TYR A 139 3.57 12.27 15.87
N GLU A 140 4.10 13.49 15.70
CA GLU A 140 4.50 14.40 16.79
C GLU A 140 3.70 15.70 16.63
#